data_AF-A0AAJ2QAP6-F1
#
_entry.id   AF-A0AAJ2QAP6-F1
#
_cell.length_a   1.000
_cell.length_b   1.000
_cell.length_c   1.000
_cell.angle_alpha   90.00
_cell.angle_beta   90.00
_cell.angle_gamma   90.00
#
_symmetry.space_group_name_H-M   'P 1'
#
loop_
_entity.id
_entity.type
_entity.pdbx_description
1 polymer ?
#
loop_
_entity_poly.entity_id
_entity_poly.type
_entity_poly.pdbx_seq_one_letter_code
_entity_poly.pdbx_strand_id
1 'polypeptide(L)' 'MGNVELAVPHGREEAVARFKREAQAAACVDHPNISSVYDASYTDDTCCLVMQLVDGTTLEYLFDQ' A
#
# COMPACT_ATOMS: atom_id res chain seq x y z
N MET A 1 3.35 -9.40 -10.77
CA MET A 1 2.69 -8.40 -9.89
C MET A 1 3.53 -7.15 -9.94
N GLY A 2 2.95 -6.01 -10.28
CA GLY A 2 3.69 -4.74 -10.26
C GLY A 2 4.18 -4.51 -8.84
N ASN A 3 5.49 -4.61 -8.66
CA ASN A 3 6.21 -4.02 -7.55
C ASN A 3 5.64 -2.62 -7.35
N VAL A 4 4.99 -2.38 -6.20
CA VAL A 4 4.77 -1.02 -5.71
C VAL A 4 6.18 -0.54 -5.39
N GLU A 5 6.86 -0.06 -6.43
CA GLU A 5 8.10 0.66 -6.32
C GLU A 5 7.73 1.95 -5.60
N LEU A 6 7.74 1.88 -4.27
CA LEU A 6 7.70 3.04 -3.39
C LEU A 6 8.93 3.85 -3.76
N ALA A 7 8.83 4.69 -4.79
CA ALA A 7 9.88 5.57 -5.25
C ALA A 7 10.50 6.22 -4.01
N VAL A 8 11.73 5.88 -3.63
CA VAL A 8 12.19 6.23 -2.28
C VAL A 8 12.20 7.77 -2.22
N PRO A 9 11.31 8.40 -1.44
CA PRO A 9 11.11 9.83 -1.52
C PRO A 9 12.38 10.51 -0.99
N HIS A 10 12.79 11.61 -1.63
CA HIS A 10 14.04 12.28 -1.29
C HIS A 10 13.88 13.18 -0.05
N GLY A 11 12.67 13.23 0.53
CA GLY A 11 12.34 13.90 1.78
C GLY A 11 11.00 13.46 2.39
N ARG A 12 10.84 13.67 3.70
CA ARG A 12 9.65 13.24 4.47
C ARG A 12 8.34 13.83 3.93
N GLU A 13 8.31 15.11 3.58
CA GLU A 13 7.09 15.75 3.07
C GLU A 13 6.63 15.13 1.74
N GLU A 14 7.58 14.81 0.86
CA GLU A 14 7.31 14.11 -0.41
C GLU A 14 6.78 12.70 -0.17
N ALA A 15 7.35 11.99 0.81
CA ALA A 15 6.90 10.67 1.24
C ALA A 15 5.43 10.68 1.68
N VAL A 16 5.08 11.64 2.55
CA VAL A 16 3.73 11.80 3.09
C VAL A 16 2.75 12.20 2.01
N ALA A 17 3.14 13.12 1.12
CA ALA A 17 2.29 13.54 0.00
C ALA A 17 1.99 12.37 -0.95
N ARG A 18 2.99 11.53 -1.23
CA ARG A 18 2.79 10.34 -2.06
C ARG A 18 1.93 9.29 -1.35
N PHE A 19 2.21 9.00 -0.08
CA PHE A 19 1.42 8.07 0.72
C PHE A 19 -0.06 8.45 0.72
N LYS A 20 -0.39 9.73 0.95
CA LYS A 20 -1.77 10.22 0.89
C LYS A 20 -2.42 9.98 -0.46
N ARG A 21 -1.70 10.25 -1.56
CA ARG A 21 -2.20 10.06 -2.92
C ARG A 21 -2.46 8.58 -3.22
N GLU A 22 -1.54 7.70 -2.85
CA GLU A 22 -1.67 6.26 -3.06
C GLU A 22 -2.80 5.67 -2.20
N ALA A 23 -2.89 6.05 -0.93
CA ALA A 23 -3.97 5.63 -0.04
C ALA A 23 -5.35 6.05 -0.57
N GLN A 24 -5.49 7.28 -1.07
CA GLN A 24 -6.73 7.75 -1.69
C GLN A 24 -7.07 6.96 -2.95
N ALA A 25 -6.09 6.71 -3.81
CA ALA A 25 -6.30 5.94 -5.03
C ALA A 25 -6.73 4.50 -4.71
N ALA A 26 -6.08 3.86 -3.73
CA ALA A 26 -6.39 2.50 -3.31
C ALA A 26 -7.76 2.39 -2.62
N ALA A 27 -8.17 3.41 -1.84
CA ALA A 27 -9.50 3.46 -1.22
C ALA A 27 -10.65 3.56 -2.24
N CYS A 28 -10.38 4.04 -3.45
CA CYS A 28 -11.38 4.11 -4.53
C CYS A 28 -11.58 2.77 -5.27
N VAL A 29 -10.77 1.74 -4.97
CA VAL A 29 -10.83 0.45 -5.67
C VAL A 29 -11.52 -0.58 -4.79
N ASP A 30 -12.69 -1.03 -5.23
CA ASP A 30 -13.45 -2.12 -4.59
C ASP A 30 -13.69 -3.23 -5.61
N HIS A 31 -12.90 -4.31 -5.53
CA HIS A 31 -12.95 -5.42 -6.48
C HIS A 31 -12.52 -6.73 -5.82
N PRO A 32 -13.16 -7.88 -6.11
CA PRO A 32 -12.90 -9.16 -5.44
C PRO A 32 -11.45 -9.69 -5.53
N ASN A 33 -10.66 -9.19 -6.48
CA ASN A 33 -9.27 -9.61 -6.71
C ASN A 33 -8.24 -8.53 -6.32
N ILE A 34 -8.65 -7.47 -5.61
CA ILE A 34 -7.79 -6.39 -5.16
C ILE A 34 -8.03 -6.22 -3.66
N SER A 35 -6.96 -6.13 -2.86
CA SER A 35 -7.09 -5.89 -1.42
C SER A 35 -7.73 -4.53 -1.17
N SER A 36 -8.86 -4.52 -0.46
CA SER A 36 -9.56 -3.29 -0.10
C SER A 36 -8.81 -2.55 1.01
N VAL A 37 -8.66 -1.25 0.85
CA VAL A 37 -8.15 -0.35 1.91
C VAL A 37 -9.32 0.13 2.76
N TYR A 38 -9.22 -0.03 4.08
CA TYR A 38 -10.24 0.37 5.04
C TYR A 38 -9.95 1.74 5.65
N ASP A 39 -8.68 2.01 5.97
CA ASP A 39 -8.28 3.27 6.59
C ASP A 39 -6.80 3.60 6.27
N ALA A 40 -6.47 4.89 6.34
CA ALA A 40 -5.11 5.39 6.19
C ALA A 40 -4.86 6.50 7.21
N SER A 41 -3.88 6.29 8.08
CA SER A 41 -3.54 7.24 9.14
C SER A 41 -2.10 7.72 9.01
N TYR A 42 -1.85 8.96 9.40
CA TYR A 42 -0.51 9.52 9.54
C TYR A 42 -0.39 10.16 10.93
N THR A 43 0.57 9.70 11.72
CA THR A 43 0.84 10.24 13.07
C THR A 43 2.33 10.49 13.18
N ASP A 44 2.71 11.67 13.70
CA ASP A 44 4.08 12.12 13.91
C ASP A 44 4.98 11.71 12.74
N ASP A 45 5.74 10.62 12.84
CA ASP A 45 6.72 10.15 11.87
C ASP A 45 6.31 8.90 11.06
N THR A 46 5.09 8.40 11.20
CA THR A 46 4.67 7.10 10.63
C THR A 46 3.40 7.19 9.80
N CYS A 47 3.45 6.57 8.62
CA CYS A 47 2.30 6.33 7.75
C CYS A 47 1.81 4.90 7.95
N CYS A 48 0.51 4.70 8.21
CA CYS A 48 -0.08 3.38 8.39
C CYS A 48 -1.27 3.19 7.43
N LEU A 49 -1.36 2.00 6.84
CA LEU A 49 -2.48 1.58 6.01
C LEU A 49 -3.19 0.39 6.66
N VAL A 50 -4.50 0.50 6.85
CA VAL A 50 -5.36 -0.60 7.28
C VAL A 50 -6.02 -1.16 6.02
N MET A 51 -5.78 -2.43 5.74
CA MET A 51 -6.27 -3.09 4.53
C MET A 51 -6.75 -4.51 4.84
N GLN A 52 -7.42 -5.12 3.86
CA GLN A 52 -7.84 -6.51 3.92
C GLN A 52 -6.64 -7.44 4.16
N LEU A 53 -6.77 -8.29 5.17
CA LEU A 53 -5.86 -9.40 5.38
C LEU A 53 -6.15 -10.49 4.35
N VAL A 54 -5.14 -10.81 3.55
CA VAL A 54 -5.20 -11.91 2.58
C VAL A 54 -4.35 -13.06 3.11
N ASP A 55 -5.00 -14.16 3.48
CA ASP A 55 -4.31 -15.37 3.91
C ASP A 55 -3.58 -16.01 2.74
N GLY A 56 -2.30 -16.31 2.91
CA GLY A 56 -1.47 -16.93 1.89
C GLY A 56 -0.05 -16.38 1.87
N THR A 57 0.64 -16.60 0.76
CA THR A 57 2.01 -16.11 0.53
C THR A 57 2.04 -15.26 -0.74
N THR A 58 3.12 -14.49 -0.93
CA THR A 58 3.28 -13.70 -2.15
C THR A 58 3.40 -14.62 -3.36
N LEU A 59 2.96 -14.14 -4.53
CA LEU A 59 3.11 -14.91 -5.76
C LEU A 59 4.58 -15.26 -6.04
N GLU A 60 5.49 -14.34 -5.74
CA GLU A 60 6.94 -14.54 -5.87
C GLU A 60 7.42 -15.81 -5.12
N TYR A 61 7.02 -15.96 -3.85
CA TYR A 61 7.35 -17.14 -3.06
C TYR A 61 6.83 -18.46 -3.67
N LEU A 62 5.72 -18.42 -4.40
CA LEU A 62 5.19 -19.62 -5.08
C LEU A 62 5.98 -19.97 -6.34
N PHE A 63 6.57 -19.00 -7.02
CA PHE A 63 7.35 -19.22 -8.24
C PHE A 63 8.83 -19.55 -7.98
N ASP A 64 9.37 -19.16 -6.82
CA ASP A 64 10.74 -19.47 -6.42
C ASP A 64 10.91 -20.87 -5.76
N GLN A 65 9.90 -21.75 -5.89
CA GLN A 65 9.95 -23.16 -5.47
C GLN A 65 10.27 -24.13 -6.61
#